data_AF-K5CNY5-F1
#
_entry.id   AF-K5CNY5-F1
#
_cell.length_a   1.000
_cell.length_b   1.000
_cell.length_c   1.000
_cell.angle_alpha   90.00
_cell.angle_beta   90.00
_cell.angle_gamma   90.00
#
_symmetry.space_group_name_H-M   'P 1'
#
loop_
_entity.id
_entity.type
_entity.pdbx_description
1 polymer ?
#
loop_
_entity_poly.entity_id
_entity_poly.type
_entity_poly.pdbx_seq_one_letter_code
_entity_poly.pdbx_strand_id
1 'polypeptide(L)'
;MAMTVSYSVVPRKNPAKKDEPAKYYAQAQSAGELDFEELCEAITSRSTCTETDVRASISGILYEAKRSLKAGRIVRLGDLGSLQIGLTSEGAESVKEFATSMIKGAHIIFRPGKQLAELLKILSYQQVRTRAAAQSGDGSDGGNGDGGSGDKGDGGSGDGGSDNNGEAPDPAE
;
A
#
# COMPACT_ATOMS: atom_id res chain seq x y z
N MET A 1 13.02 8.03 0.40
CA MET A 1 12.15 7.63 -0.73
C MET A 1 10.72 8.01 -0.40
N ALA A 2 10.02 8.70 -1.29
CA ALA A 2 8.60 9.00 -1.11
C ALA A 2 7.78 7.69 -1.11
N MET A 3 6.93 7.49 -0.11
CA MET A 3 6.06 6.31 0.01
C MET A 3 4.82 6.49 -0.85
N THR A 4 5.00 6.40 -2.17
CA THR A 4 3.93 6.59 -3.14
C THR A 4 3.22 5.28 -3.46
N VAL A 5 1.90 5.23 -3.25
CA VAL A 5 1.05 4.12 -3.66
C VAL A 5 0.51 4.39 -5.07
N SER A 6 0.88 3.51 -5.99
CA SER A 6 0.32 3.51 -7.35
C SER A 6 -1.15 3.07 -7.30
N TYR A 7 -2.05 3.82 -7.94
CA TYR A 7 -3.46 3.45 -8.08
C TYR A 7 -3.93 3.58 -9.52
N SER A 8 -4.93 2.79 -9.90
CA SER A 8 -5.66 2.95 -11.15
C SER A 8 -7.13 3.25 -10.87
N VAL A 9 -7.84 3.81 -11.84
CA VAL A 9 -9.27 4.15 -11.71
C VAL A 9 -10.07 3.09 -12.46
N VAL A 10 -10.91 2.34 -11.73
CA VAL A 10 -11.68 1.22 -12.29
C VAL A 10 -13.18 1.40 -12.08
N PRO A 11 -14.03 1.07 -13.07
CA PRO A 11 -15.48 1.10 -12.90
C PRO A 11 -15.94 -0.08 -12.03
N ARG A 12 -16.81 0.18 -11.06
CA ARG A 12 -17.51 -0.86 -10.26
C ARG A 12 -19.00 -0.58 -10.19
N LYS A 13 -19.79 -1.66 -10.33
CA LYS A 13 -21.25 -1.64 -10.09
C LYS A 13 -21.54 -1.88 -8.61
N ASN A 14 -22.61 -1.27 -8.10
CA ASN A 14 -23.07 -1.50 -6.73
C ASN A 14 -23.88 -2.81 -6.64
N PRO A 15 -23.46 -3.81 -5.86
CA PRO A 15 -24.20 -5.08 -5.73
C PRO A 15 -25.61 -4.90 -5.14
N ALA A 16 -25.82 -3.89 -4.30
CA ALA A 16 -27.11 -3.60 -3.67
C ALA A 16 -28.06 -2.80 -4.58
N LYS A 17 -27.54 -2.14 -5.61
CA LYS A 17 -28.30 -1.31 -6.55
C LYS A 17 -27.83 -1.55 -7.97
N LYS A 18 -28.25 -2.69 -8.54
CA LYS A 18 -27.76 -3.19 -9.82
C LYS A 18 -28.14 -2.32 -11.02
N ASP A 19 -29.18 -1.51 -10.87
CA ASP A 19 -29.73 -0.64 -11.92
C ASP A 19 -29.01 0.72 -12.00
N GLU A 20 -28.20 1.07 -10.99
CA GLU A 20 -27.39 2.30 -11.04
C GLU A 20 -26.18 2.12 -11.97
N PRO A 21 -25.78 3.17 -12.72
CA PRO A 21 -24.59 3.12 -13.55
C PRO A 21 -23.34 2.88 -12.70
N ALA A 22 -22.31 2.27 -13.32
CA ALA A 22 -21.05 2.02 -12.64
C ALA A 22 -20.40 3.33 -12.18
N LYS A 23 -19.82 3.31 -10.97
CA LYS A 23 -19.02 4.41 -10.44
C LYS A 23 -17.55 4.04 -10.51
N TYR A 24 -16.69 5.04 -10.64
CA TYR A 24 -15.25 4.84 -10.71
C TYR A 24 -14.63 4.89 -9.31
N TYR A 25 -13.75 3.93 -9.02
CA TYR A 25 -13.06 3.82 -7.73
C TYR A 25 -11.56 3.68 -7.95
N ALA A 26 -10.78 4.27 -7.04
CA ALA A 26 -9.36 4.02 -6.98
C ALA A 26 -9.10 2.57 -6.56
N GLN A 27 -8.20 1.90 -7.26
CA GLN A 27 -7.71 0.57 -6.95
C GLN A 27 -6.19 0.61 -6.84
N ALA A 28 -5.67 0.34 -5.65
CA ALA A 28 -4.23 0.19 -5.43
C ALA A 28 -3.65 -0.86 -6.38
N GLN A 29 -2.52 -0.53 -6.99
CA GLN A 29 -1.77 -1.42 -7.88
C GLN A 29 -0.56 -1.95 -7.11
N SER A 30 -0.48 -3.28 -7.01
CA SER A 30 0.69 -3.90 -6.38
C SER A 30 1.95 -3.67 -7.24
N ALA A 31 3.04 -3.31 -6.58
CA ALA A 31 4.37 -3.19 -7.17
C ALA A 31 5.15 -4.52 -7.20
N GLY A 32 4.64 -5.55 -6.52
CA GLY A 32 5.30 -6.83 -6.36
C GLY A 32 4.83 -7.56 -5.10
N GLU A 33 5.42 -8.71 -4.86
CA GLU A 33 5.29 -9.48 -3.63
C GLU A 33 6.67 -9.55 -3.00
N LEU A 34 6.77 -9.30 -1.69
CA LEU A 34 7.96 -9.63 -0.91
C LEU A 34 7.76 -11.07 -0.45
N ASP A 35 8.50 -12.00 -1.04
CA ASP A 35 8.31 -13.41 -0.72
C ASP A 35 8.97 -13.79 0.63
N PHE A 36 8.77 -15.03 1.06
CA PHE A 36 9.27 -15.48 2.36
C PHE A 36 10.80 -15.55 2.42
N GLU A 37 11.46 -15.86 1.31
CA GLU A 37 12.92 -15.92 1.20
C GLU A 37 13.51 -14.52 1.34
N GLU A 38 13.00 -13.60 0.52
CA GLU A 38 13.39 -12.19 0.51
C GLU A 38 13.13 -11.54 1.86
N LEU A 39 12.02 -11.88 2.54
CA LEU A 39 11.73 -11.41 3.89
C LEU A 39 12.76 -11.92 4.91
N CYS A 40 13.15 -13.20 4.84
CA CYS A 40 14.14 -13.77 5.75
C CYS A 40 15.52 -13.13 5.54
N GLU A 41 15.94 -12.93 4.30
CA GLU A 41 17.17 -12.23 3.95
C GLU A 41 17.13 -10.76 4.42
N ALA A 42 16.01 -10.09 4.19
CA ALA A 42 15.77 -8.71 4.63
C ALA A 42 15.85 -8.54 6.15
N ILE A 43 15.41 -9.51 6.93
CA ILE A 43 15.49 -9.47 8.40
C ILE A 43 16.90 -9.81 8.88
N THR A 44 17.52 -10.84 8.28
CA THR A 44 18.88 -11.28 8.61
C THR A 44 19.89 -10.15 8.40
N SER A 45 19.81 -9.45 7.26
CA SER A 45 20.68 -8.29 6.95
C SER A 45 20.52 -7.09 7.90
N ARG A 46 19.44 -7.04 8.69
CA ARG A 46 19.10 -5.94 9.63
C ARG A 46 19.15 -6.37 11.09
N SER A 47 19.60 -7.59 11.39
CA SER A 47 19.62 -8.12 12.75
C SER A 47 20.86 -9.01 12.97
N THR A 48 21.01 -9.51 14.19
CA THR A 48 22.03 -10.52 14.52
C THR A 48 21.49 -11.95 14.40
N CYS A 49 20.23 -12.11 13.98
CA CYS A 49 19.59 -13.41 13.82
C CYS A 49 20.09 -14.07 12.55
N THR A 50 20.33 -15.38 12.59
CA THR A 50 20.53 -16.15 11.36
C THR A 50 19.20 -16.34 10.64
N GLU A 51 19.25 -16.67 9.36
CA GLU A 51 18.06 -17.00 8.59
C GLU A 51 17.25 -18.15 9.24
N THR A 52 17.95 -19.12 9.84
CA THR A 52 17.33 -20.24 10.57
C THR A 52 16.53 -19.73 11.78
N ASP A 53 17.09 -18.77 12.54
CA ASP A 53 16.40 -18.18 13.69
C ASP A 53 15.15 -17.41 13.26
N VAL A 54 15.21 -16.68 12.13
CA VAL A 54 14.08 -15.93 11.58
C VAL A 54 12.95 -16.88 11.16
N ARG A 55 13.27 -17.92 10.40
CA ARG A 55 12.29 -18.94 9.97
C ARG A 55 11.65 -19.64 11.16
N ALA A 56 12.46 -20.03 12.15
CA ALA A 56 11.98 -20.66 13.38
C ALA A 56 11.04 -19.73 14.16
N SER A 57 11.39 -18.45 14.27
CA SER A 57 10.58 -17.45 14.96
C SER A 57 9.23 -17.24 14.28
N ILE A 58 9.20 -17.07 12.95
CA ILE A 58 7.94 -16.89 12.20
C ILE A 58 7.05 -18.14 12.32
N SER A 59 7.65 -19.33 12.21
CA SER A 59 6.94 -20.61 12.39
C SER A 59 6.37 -20.76 13.80
N GLY A 60 7.15 -20.38 14.82
CA GLY A 60 6.74 -20.40 16.23
C GLY A 60 5.60 -19.44 16.52
N ILE A 61 5.65 -18.22 15.96
CA ILE A 61 4.56 -17.23 16.05
C ILE A 61 3.28 -17.82 15.42
N LEU A 62 3.37 -18.43 14.25
CA LEU A 62 2.20 -19.04 13.60
C LEU A 62 1.61 -20.19 14.44
N TYR A 63 2.46 -21.04 15.01
CA TYR A 63 2.03 -22.13 15.89
C TYR A 63 1.27 -21.59 17.11
N GLU A 64 1.85 -20.64 17.85
CA GLU A 64 1.24 -20.09 19.05
C GLU A 64 0.00 -19.26 18.72
N ALA A 65 -0.01 -18.55 17.58
CA ALA A 65 -1.20 -17.85 17.10
C ALA A 65 -2.36 -18.82 16.84
N LYS A 66 -2.12 -19.94 16.15
CA LYS A 66 -3.16 -20.97 15.91
C LYS A 66 -3.70 -21.54 17.22
N ARG A 67 -2.81 -21.82 18.18
CA ARG A 67 -3.20 -22.34 19.50
C ARG A 67 -4.03 -21.33 20.29
N SER A 68 -3.58 -20.08 20.36
CA SER A 68 -4.26 -19.01 21.09
C SER A 68 -5.60 -18.63 20.46
N LEU A 69 -5.70 -18.57 19.14
CA LEU A 69 -6.96 -18.28 18.43
C LEU A 69 -8.02 -19.38 18.64
N LYS A 70 -7.62 -20.65 18.68
CA LYS A 70 -8.53 -21.76 19.03
C LYS A 70 -9.10 -21.63 20.44
N ALA A 71 -8.36 -21.00 21.35
CA ALA A 71 -8.81 -20.69 22.70
C ALA A 71 -9.62 -19.37 22.80
N GLY A 72 -9.97 -18.75 21.66
CA GLY A 72 -10.71 -17.48 21.62
C GLY A 72 -9.89 -16.26 22.04
N ARG A 73 -8.57 -16.37 22.16
CA ARG A 73 -7.69 -15.25 22.56
C ARG A 73 -7.39 -14.35 21.36
N ILE A 74 -7.18 -13.07 21.66
CA ILE A 74 -6.60 -12.11 20.72
C ILE A 74 -5.07 -12.22 20.80
N VAL A 75 -4.43 -12.41 19.65
CA VAL A 75 -2.97 -12.52 19.54
C VAL A 75 -2.43 -11.18 19.07
N ARG A 76 -1.70 -10.47 19.94
CA ARG A 76 -1.09 -9.17 19.61
C ARG A 76 0.39 -9.35 19.32
N LEU A 77 0.83 -8.93 18.13
CA LEU A 77 2.20 -9.00 17.65
C LEU A 77 2.84 -7.61 17.70
N GLY A 78 2.89 -7.01 18.90
CA GLY A 78 3.43 -5.66 19.09
C GLY A 78 2.79 -4.62 18.16
N ASP A 79 3.65 -3.84 17.50
CA ASP A 79 3.25 -2.76 16.58
C ASP A 79 2.80 -3.25 15.19
N LEU A 80 3.00 -4.53 14.87
CA LEU A 80 2.47 -5.12 13.63
C LEU A 80 0.94 -5.12 13.68
N GLY A 81 0.35 -5.56 14.79
CA GLY A 81 -1.09 -5.56 14.97
C GLY A 81 -1.62 -6.71 15.83
N SER A 82 -2.89 -7.05 15.61
CA SER A 82 -3.55 -8.14 16.33
C SER A 82 -4.40 -9.02 15.43
N LEU A 83 -4.37 -10.33 15.70
CA LEU A 83 -5.21 -11.34 15.08
C LEU A 83 -6.30 -11.78 16.07
N GLN A 84 -7.53 -11.90 15.57
CA GLN A 84 -8.64 -12.47 16.34
C GLN A 84 -9.62 -13.23 15.44
N ILE A 85 -10.43 -14.09 16.04
CA ILE A 85 -11.56 -14.74 15.35
C ILE A 85 -12.72 -13.75 15.23
N GLY A 86 -13.27 -13.62 14.02
CA GLY A 86 -14.56 -13.02 13.73
C GLY A 86 -15.57 -14.08 13.31
N LEU A 87 -16.85 -13.83 13.56
CA LEU A 87 -17.95 -14.71 13.15
C LEU A 87 -18.85 -13.99 12.16
N THR A 88 -19.36 -14.74 11.19
CA THR A 88 -20.41 -14.31 10.28
C THR A 88 -21.65 -15.14 10.58
N SER A 89 -22.80 -14.51 10.81
CA SER A 89 -24.05 -15.20 11.09
C SER A 89 -25.22 -14.57 10.34
N GLU A 90 -26.33 -15.30 10.28
CA GLU A 90 -27.64 -14.72 10.02
C GLU A 90 -28.10 -13.87 11.21
N GLY A 91 -28.94 -12.87 10.94
CA GLY A 91 -29.61 -12.10 11.97
C GLY A 91 -30.81 -12.87 12.49
N ALA A 92 -30.97 -12.92 13.82
CA ALA A 92 -32.20 -13.38 14.46
C ALA A 92 -33.01 -12.16 14.92
N GLU A 93 -34.33 -12.28 14.98
CA GLU A 93 -35.21 -11.19 15.45
C GLU A 93 -35.08 -10.96 16.96
N SER A 94 -34.71 -12.01 17.72
CA SER A 94 -34.46 -11.94 19.15
C SER A 94 -33.32 -12.88 19.58
N VAL A 95 -32.74 -12.63 20.77
CA VAL A 95 -31.68 -13.49 21.33
C VAL A 95 -32.15 -14.92 21.55
N LYS A 96 -33.45 -15.12 21.84
CA LYS A 96 -34.05 -16.44 22.08
C LYS A 96 -34.13 -17.29 20.80
N GLU A 97 -34.24 -16.62 19.66
CA GLU A 97 -34.33 -17.26 18.34
C GLU A 97 -32.95 -17.51 17.72
N PHE A 98 -31.90 -16.93 18.30
CA PHE A 98 -30.54 -17.16 17.82
C PHE A 98 -30.11 -18.60 18.14
N ALA A 99 -29.87 -19.38 17.10
CA ALA A 99 -29.32 -20.72 17.19
C ALA A 99 -27.88 -20.75 16.65
N THR A 100 -27.03 -21.63 17.19
CA THR A 100 -25.65 -21.81 16.70
C THR A 100 -25.60 -22.17 15.21
N SER A 101 -26.63 -22.82 14.68
CA SER A 101 -26.78 -23.11 13.24
C SER A 101 -26.86 -21.86 12.36
N MET A 102 -27.20 -20.70 12.94
CA MET A 102 -27.22 -19.42 12.23
C MET A 102 -25.81 -18.86 11.97
N ILE A 103 -24.76 -19.42 12.61
CA ILE A 103 -23.37 -19.07 12.34
C ILE A 103 -22.96 -19.67 10.99
N LYS A 104 -22.70 -18.80 10.01
CA LYS A 104 -22.31 -19.15 8.63
C LYS A 104 -20.84 -19.47 8.49
N GLY A 105 -19.99 -18.93 9.37
CA GLY A 105 -18.56 -19.22 9.33
C GLY A 105 -17.74 -18.34 10.27
N ALA A 106 -16.46 -18.70 10.38
CA ALA A 106 -15.45 -17.95 11.10
C ALA A 106 -14.39 -17.42 10.14
N HIS A 107 -13.81 -16.26 10.45
CA HIS A 107 -12.73 -15.64 9.69
C HIS A 107 -11.70 -15.02 10.63
N ILE A 108 -10.50 -14.75 10.12
CA ILE A 108 -9.47 -14.02 10.88
C ILE A 108 -9.61 -12.54 10.61
N ILE A 109 -9.68 -11.75 11.68
CA ILE A 109 -9.63 -10.29 11.63
C ILE A 109 -8.22 -9.87 12.01
N PHE A 110 -7.54 -9.19 11.09
CA PHE A 110 -6.33 -8.46 11.38
C PHE A 110 -6.66 -6.99 11.65
N ARG A 111 -6.21 -6.48 12.79
CA ARG A 111 -6.22 -5.03 13.05
C ARG A 111 -4.79 -4.50 13.03
N PRO A 112 -4.49 -3.50 12.19
CA PRO A 112 -3.16 -2.94 12.11
C PRO A 112 -2.76 -2.34 13.46
N GLY A 113 -1.49 -2.52 13.84
CA GLY A 113 -0.92 -1.85 15.00
C GLY A 113 -0.63 -0.38 14.71
N LYS A 114 -0.07 0.31 15.70
CA LYS A 114 0.11 1.77 15.66
C LYS A 114 0.93 2.23 14.45
N GLN A 115 2.07 1.59 14.21
CA GLN A 115 2.98 1.96 13.11
C GLN A 115 2.33 1.79 11.73
N LEU A 116 1.60 0.69 11.51
CA LEU A 116 0.88 0.48 10.24
C LEU A 116 -0.29 1.45 10.07
N ALA A 117 -1.00 1.77 11.14
CA ALA A 117 -2.09 2.75 11.09
C ALA A 117 -1.58 4.18 10.82
N GLU A 118 -0.40 4.52 11.31
CA GLU A 118 0.26 5.81 11.05
C GLU A 118 0.79 5.90 9.62
N LEU A 119 1.35 4.81 9.08
CA LEU A 119 1.77 4.73 7.69
C LEU A 119 0.64 5.14 6.73
N LEU A 120 -0.59 4.66 6.95
CA LEU A 120 -1.74 4.96 6.10
C LEU A 120 -2.10 6.46 6.04
N LYS A 121 -1.68 7.26 7.02
CA LYS A 121 -1.99 8.71 7.08
C LYS A 121 -1.03 9.57 6.25
N ILE A 122 0.14 9.02 5.91
CA ILE A 122 1.23 9.77 5.26
C ILE A 122 1.50 9.30 3.82
N LEU A 123 0.67 8.41 3.28
CA LEU A 123 0.81 7.91 1.92
C LEU A 123 0.54 9.02 0.88
N SER A 124 1.44 9.13 -0.10
CA SER A 124 1.18 9.84 -1.35
C SER A 124 0.61 8.88 -2.40
N TYR A 125 -0.13 9.41 -3.38
CA TYR A 125 -0.79 8.60 -4.41
C TYR A 125 -0.37 9.03 -5.80
N GLN A 126 -0.10 8.06 -6.66
CA GLN A 126 0.21 8.30 -8.07
C GLN A 126 -0.71 7.46 -8.95
N GLN A 127 -1.41 8.13 -9.87
CA GLN A 127 -2.25 7.42 -10.82
C GLN A 127 -1.38 6.74 -11.88
N VAL A 128 -1.66 5.46 -12.13
CA VAL A 128 -1.06 4.65 -13.19
C VAL A 128 -2.15 4.03 -14.05
N ARG A 129 -1.80 3.65 -15.28
CA ARG A 129 -2.71 2.89 -16.14
C ARG A 129 -3.00 1.53 -15.51
N THR A 130 -4.22 1.03 -15.68
CA THR A 130 -4.56 -0.35 -15.32
C THR A 130 -3.64 -1.32 -16.07
N ARG A 131 -3.14 -2.38 -15.43
CA ARG A 131 -2.29 -3.40 -16.08
C ARG A 131 -2.90 -3.95 -17.39
N ALA A 132 -4.22 -4.08 -17.46
CA ALA A 132 -4.94 -4.48 -18.68
C ALA A 132 -4.77 -3.50 -19.85
N ALA A 133 -4.71 -2.19 -19.58
CA ALA A 133 -4.50 -1.15 -20.59
C ALA A 133 -3.02 -0.95 -20.96
N ALA A 134 -2.08 -1.44 -20.15
CA ALA A 134 -0.65 -1.38 -20.44
C ALA A 134 -0.18 -2.51 -21.38
N GLN A 135 -0.92 -3.61 -21.47
CA GLN A 135 -0.60 -4.78 -22.32
C GLN A 135 -1.19 -4.67 -23.73
N SER A 136 -2.25 -3.88 -23.92
CA SER A 136 -2.71 -3.45 -25.24
C SER A 136 -1.88 -2.24 -25.67
N GLY A 137 -0.82 -2.44 -26.45
CA GLY A 137 0.10 -1.39 -26.88
C GLY A 137 -0.53 -0.32 -27.77
N ASP A 138 -1.37 0.54 -27.20
CA ASP A 138 -1.85 1.76 -27.84
C ASP A 138 -0.99 2.93 -27.34
N GLY A 139 -0.02 3.29 -28.17
CA GLY A 139 0.84 4.44 -27.97
C GLY A 139 0.04 5.72 -28.12
N SER A 140 -0.48 6.23 -27.01
CA SER A 140 -0.88 7.63 -26.91
C SER A 140 -0.38 8.18 -25.59
N ASP A 141 0.56 9.11 -25.73
CA ASP A 141 1.20 9.89 -24.70
C ASP A 141 0.14 10.62 -23.86
N GLY A 142 0.20 10.42 -22.55
CA GLY A 142 -0.72 11.00 -21.58
C GLY A 142 0.09 11.78 -20.55
N GLY A 143 0.82 12.77 -21.03
CA GLY A 143 1.50 13.74 -20.18
C GLY A 143 0.50 14.42 -19.25
N ASN A 144 0.87 14.51 -17.97
CA ASN A 144 0.25 15.48 -17.08
C ASN A 144 1.36 16.39 -16.58
N GLY A 145 1.48 17.53 -17.27
CA GLY A 145 2.29 18.67 -16.85
C GLY A 145 1.63 19.35 -15.66
N ASP A 146 2.41 19.55 -14.61
CA ASP A 146 2.07 20.43 -13.52
C ASP A 146 2.33 21.88 -13.99
N GLY A 147 1.30 22.47 -14.60
CA GLY A 147 1.30 23.86 -15.06
C GLY A 147 0.70 24.78 -14.00
N GLY A 148 1.54 25.31 -13.12
CA GLY A 148 1.21 26.45 -12.27
C GLY A 148 1.27 27.76 -13.05
N SER A 149 0.11 28.34 -13.35
CA SER A 149 -0.04 29.67 -13.97
C SER A 149 0.57 30.78 -13.11
N GLY A 150 1.25 31.73 -13.78
CA GLY A 150 1.84 32.92 -13.17
C GLY A 150 0.93 34.15 -13.16
N ASP A 151 1.45 35.26 -12.61
CA ASP A 151 1.07 36.62 -13.01
C ASP A 151 2.20 37.64 -12.73
N LYS A 152 2.63 38.27 -13.84
CA LYS A 152 3.11 39.65 -14.10
C LYS A 152 4.09 40.39 -13.18
N GLY A 153 5.13 40.92 -13.83
CA GLY A 153 5.85 42.13 -13.46
C GLY A 153 6.74 42.61 -14.60
N ASP A 154 6.32 43.67 -15.28
CA ASP A 154 6.89 44.34 -16.44
C ASP A 154 8.13 45.21 -16.11
N GLY A 155 9.05 45.35 -17.08
CA GLY A 155 9.79 46.60 -17.29
C GLY A 155 11.32 46.58 -17.10
N GLY A 156 12.05 46.95 -18.16
CA GLY A 156 13.25 47.79 -18.03
C GLY A 156 14.52 47.30 -18.72
N SER A 157 14.79 47.87 -19.90
CA SER A 157 16.04 47.80 -20.67
C SER A 157 17.29 48.26 -19.91
N GLY A 158 18.45 47.72 -20.28
CA GLY A 158 19.76 48.25 -19.86
C GLY A 158 20.93 47.55 -20.55
N ASP A 159 21.44 48.22 -21.58
CA ASP A 159 22.65 47.94 -22.36
C ASP A 159 23.93 47.91 -21.53
N GLY A 160 24.94 47.15 -21.96
CA GLY A 160 26.35 47.46 -21.66
C GLY A 160 27.24 46.30 -21.24
N GLY A 161 28.22 45.98 -22.10
CA GLY A 161 29.59 45.74 -21.64
C GLY A 161 30.17 44.34 -21.86
N SER A 162 31.01 44.24 -22.88
CA SER A 162 32.06 43.23 -23.07
C SER A 162 32.97 43.09 -21.84
N ASP A 163 33.51 41.90 -21.59
CA ASP A 163 34.91 41.56 -21.93
C ASP A 163 35.37 40.26 -21.24
N ASN A 164 35.88 39.37 -22.10
CA ASN A 164 37.11 38.58 -21.98
C ASN A 164 37.37 37.56 -20.87
N ASN A 165 37.72 36.38 -21.42
CA ASN A 165 38.91 35.57 -21.17
C ASN A 165 38.91 34.58 -19.99
N GLY A 166 39.32 33.34 -20.35
CA GLY A 166 40.15 32.53 -19.46
C GLY A 166 39.94 31.02 -19.59
N GLU A 167 40.49 30.46 -20.67
CA GLU A 167 41.19 29.16 -20.72
C GLU A 167 40.62 27.93 -19.97
N ALA A 168 40.28 26.88 -20.75
CA ALA A 168 40.44 25.47 -20.36
C ALA A 168 41.83 24.98 -20.84
N PRO A 169 42.30 23.73 -20.62
CA PRO A 169 41.97 22.69 -19.61
C PRO A 169 43.21 21.98 -18.96
N ASP A 170 42.96 21.14 -17.93
CA ASP A 170 43.65 19.87 -17.51
C ASP A 170 45.18 19.83 -17.20
N PRO A 171 45.78 18.73 -16.63
CA PRO A 171 45.27 17.38 -16.34
C PRO A 171 45.63 16.80 -14.94
N ALA A 172 45.16 15.57 -14.76
CA ALA A 172 45.36 14.60 -13.68
C ALA A 172 46.81 14.29 -13.27
N GLU A 173 46.94 13.87 -12.00
CA GLU A 173 47.86 12.82 -11.52
C GLU A 173 47.04 11.66 -10.94
#